data_AF-A0A9P7AAB2-F1
#
_entry.id   AF-A0A9P7AAB2-F1
#
_cell.length_a   1.000
_cell.length_b   1.000
_cell.length_c   1.000
_cell.angle_alpha   90.00
_cell.angle_beta   90.00
_cell.angle_gamma   90.00
#
_symmetry.space_group_name_H-M   'P 1'
#
loop_
_entity.id
_entity.type
_entity.pdbx_description
1 polymer ?
#
loop_
_entity_poly.entity_id
_entity_poly.type
_entity_poly.pdbx_seq_one_letter_code
_entity_poly.pdbx_strand_id
1 'polypeptide(L)'
;GKVPYTWQLEVSEALLLGLDCSVIAGTGTGKTMPFVLPLLAQPNKHVLIISPLDALEADQAEKFRDINLMAVAVNGNLYNQHLHQV
;
A
#
# COMPACT_ATOMS: atom_id res chain seq x y z
N GLY A 1 -17.85 10.38 2.56
CA GLY A 1 -16.45 10.11 2.18
C GLY A 1 -15.56 11.25 2.64
N LYS A 2 -14.27 11.01 2.86
CA LYS A 2 -13.27 12.06 3.12
C LYS A 2 -12.66 12.52 1.78
N VAL A 3 -12.35 13.81 1.66
CA VAL A 3 -11.64 14.35 0.50
C VAL A 3 -10.13 14.09 0.70
N PRO A 4 -9.41 13.53 -0.28
CA PRO A 4 -7.97 13.32 -0.16
C PRO A 4 -7.23 14.66 -0.14
N TYR A 5 -6.09 14.69 0.56
CA TYR A 5 -5.19 15.84 0.48
C TYR A 5 -4.55 15.90 -0.91
N THR A 6 -4.25 17.12 -1.39
CA THR A 6 -3.62 17.32 -2.71
C THR A 6 -2.37 16.47 -2.90
N TRP A 7 -1.47 16.46 -1.91
CA TRP A 7 -0.23 15.68 -1.97
C TRP A 7 -0.47 14.16 -2.09
N GLN A 8 -1.58 13.63 -1.59
CA GLN A 8 -1.91 12.21 -1.73
C GLN A 8 -2.21 11.88 -3.20
N LEU A 9 -2.89 12.78 -3.90
CA LEU A 9 -3.20 12.65 -5.31
C LEU A 9 -1.94 12.80 -6.18
N GLU A 10 -1.10 13.81 -5.89
CA GLU A 10 0.16 14.05 -6.61
C GLU A 10 1.10 12.84 -6.54
N VAL A 11 1.23 12.23 -5.35
CA VAL A 11 2.05 11.02 -5.16
C VAL A 11 1.45 9.83 -5.92
N SER A 12 0.14 9.66 -5.86
CA SER A 12 -0.54 8.57 -6.57
C SER A 12 -0.38 8.70 -8.09
N GLU A 13 -0.46 9.92 -8.61
CA GLU A 13 -0.23 10.22 -10.02
C GLU A 13 1.22 9.94 -10.43
N ALA A 14 2.20 10.38 -9.63
CA ALA A 14 3.61 10.08 -9.88
C ALA A 14 3.86 8.56 -9.95
N LEU A 15 3.30 7.79 -9.03
CA LEU A 15 3.40 6.33 -9.02
C LEU A 15 2.69 5.69 -10.24
N LEU A 16 1.53 6.21 -10.66
CA LEU A 16 0.83 5.74 -11.86
C LEU A 16 1.66 5.95 -13.13
N LEU A 17 2.37 7.08 -13.21
CA LEU A 17 3.27 7.44 -14.31
C LEU A 17 4.61 6.70 -14.27
N GLY A 18 4.88 5.92 -13.21
CA GLY A 18 6.13 5.17 -13.05
C GLY A 18 7.32 6.05 -12.65
N LEU A 19 7.05 7.19 -12.00
CA LEU A 19 8.08 8.09 -11.49
C LEU A 19 8.52 7.68 -10.08
N ASP A 20 9.80 7.89 -9.78
CA ASP A 20 10.32 7.78 -8.42
C ASP A 20 9.92 9.01 -7.60
N CYS A 21 9.38 8.79 -6.40
CA CYS A 21 8.94 9.87 -5.51
C CYS A 21 9.38 9.65 -4.05
N SER A 22 9.65 10.74 -3.34
CA SER A 22 9.87 10.76 -1.89
C SER A 22 8.84 11.69 -1.25
N VAL A 23 8.24 11.24 -0.15
CA VAL A 23 7.17 11.95 0.54
C VAL A 23 7.56 12.18 1.99
N ILE A 24 7.50 13.44 2.42
CA ILE A 24 7.69 13.83 3.82
C ILE A 24 6.32 14.25 4.36
N ALA A 25 5.73 13.41 5.20
CA ALA A 25 4.44 13.65 5.81
C ALA A 25 4.43 13.18 7.26
N GLY A 26 3.70 13.89 8.12
CA GLY A 26 3.58 13.56 9.55
C GLY A 26 2.96 12.18 9.81
N THR A 27 3.13 11.65 11.00
CA THR A 27 2.42 10.44 11.44
C THR A 27 0.90 10.68 11.46
N GLY A 28 0.10 9.65 11.17
CA GLY A 28 -1.36 9.77 11.12
C GLY A 28 -1.96 10.53 9.93
N THR A 29 -1.14 11.12 9.05
CA THR A 29 -1.61 11.92 7.90
C THR A 29 -2.14 11.10 6.72
N GLY A 30 -2.03 9.76 6.78
CA GLY A 30 -2.51 8.87 5.72
C GLY A 30 -1.52 8.65 4.57
N LYS A 31 -0.21 8.72 4.85
CA LYS A 31 0.87 8.44 3.88
C LYS A 31 0.84 7.05 3.23
N THR A 32 0.09 6.11 3.80
CA THR A 32 -0.04 4.75 3.26
C THR A 32 -0.96 4.69 2.05
N MET A 33 -2.01 5.53 2.01
CA MET A 33 -3.05 5.46 0.97
C MET A 33 -2.50 5.66 -0.46
N PRO A 34 -1.59 6.63 -0.71
CA PRO A 34 -1.05 6.85 -2.06
C PRO A 34 -0.33 5.65 -2.68
N PHE A 35 0.25 4.75 -1.88
CA PHE A 35 0.97 3.57 -2.43
C PHE A 35 0.04 2.60 -3.17
N VAL A 36 -1.22 2.51 -2.76
CA VAL A 36 -2.16 1.52 -3.28
C VAL A 36 -3.25 2.12 -4.17
N LEU A 37 -3.41 3.44 -4.16
CA LEU A 37 -4.34 4.13 -5.06
C LEU A 37 -4.13 3.79 -6.55
N PRO A 38 -2.88 3.63 -7.06
CA PRO A 38 -2.65 3.20 -8.43
C PRO A 38 -3.31 1.87 -8.80
N LEU A 39 -3.46 0.94 -7.85
CA LEU A 39 -4.07 -0.38 -8.07
C LEU A 39 -5.56 -0.28 -8.42
N LEU A 40 -6.24 0.78 -7.98
CA LEU A 40 -7.65 1.00 -8.32
C LEU A 40 -7.84 1.37 -9.80
N ALA A 41 -6.86 2.02 -10.41
CA ALA A 41 -6.88 2.37 -11.84
C ALA A 41 -6.24 1.28 -12.71
N GLN A 42 -5.32 0.49 -12.15
CA GLN A 42 -4.54 -0.53 -12.87
C GLN A 42 -4.59 -1.85 -12.09
N PRO A 43 -5.71 -2.60 -12.15
CA PRO A 43 -5.94 -3.79 -11.32
C PRO A 43 -4.98 -4.95 -11.61
N ASN A 44 -4.28 -4.92 -12.73
CA ASN A 44 -3.29 -5.93 -13.11
C ASN A 44 -1.89 -5.64 -12.56
N LYS A 45 -1.68 -4.53 -11.84
CA LYS A 45 -0.40 -4.21 -11.21
C LYS A 45 -0.32 -4.80 -9.81
N HIS A 46 0.91 -5.02 -9.36
CA HIS A 46 1.22 -5.39 -7.98
C HIS A 46 2.05 -4.27 -7.35
N VAL A 47 1.84 -4.05 -6.04
CA VAL A 47 2.63 -3.12 -5.23
C VAL A 47 3.30 -3.91 -4.12
N LEU A 48 4.62 -3.81 -4.03
CA LEU A 48 5.41 -4.35 -2.92
C LEU A 48 5.69 -3.22 -1.93
N ILE A 49 5.21 -3.37 -0.70
CA ILE A 49 5.48 -2.43 0.39
C ILE A 49 6.45 -3.08 1.36
N ILE A 50 7.61 -2.47 1.54
CA ILE A 50 8.60 -2.93 2.52
C ILE A 50 8.37 -2.14 3.80
N SER A 51 7.99 -2.84 4.87
CA SER A 51 7.81 -2.26 6.20
C SER A 51 8.84 -2.87 7.17
N PRO A 52 9.35 -2.11 8.15
CA PRO A 52 10.35 -2.62 9.08
C PRO A 52 9.77 -3.42 10.26
N LEU A 53 8.45 -3.46 10.42
CA LEU A 53 7.79 -4.07 11.59
C LEU A 53 6.62 -4.94 11.14
N ASP A 54 6.55 -6.17 11.65
CA ASP A 54 5.45 -7.12 11.43
C ASP A 54 4.07 -6.50 11.73
N ALA A 55 3.99 -5.72 12.81
CA ALA A 55 2.74 -5.04 13.19
C ALA A 55 2.27 -4.02 12.15
N LEU A 56 3.20 -3.34 11.46
CA LEU A 56 2.86 -2.39 10.39
C LEU A 56 2.38 -3.12 9.14
N GLU A 57 3.02 -4.23 8.78
CA GLU A 57 2.61 -5.05 7.64
C GLU A 57 1.20 -5.63 7.83
N ALA A 58 0.92 -6.15 9.03
CA ALA A 58 -0.38 -6.70 9.38
C ALA A 58 -1.49 -5.64 9.30
N ASP A 59 -1.28 -4.47 9.92
CA ASP A 59 -2.22 -3.33 9.90
C ASP A 59 -2.47 -2.82 8.48
N GLN A 60 -1.42 -2.73 7.65
CA GLN A 60 -1.57 -2.34 6.25
C GLN A 60 -2.38 -3.37 5.45
N ALA A 61 -2.05 -4.65 5.57
CA ALA A 61 -2.73 -5.71 4.83
C ALA A 61 -4.23 -5.80 5.21
N GLU A 62 -4.56 -5.60 6.50
CA GLU A 62 -5.96 -5.51 6.96
C GLU A 62 -6.69 -4.33 6.33
N LYS A 63 -6.14 -3.12 6.44
CA LYS A 63 -6.75 -1.91 5.87
C LYS A 63 -6.93 -1.97 4.35
N PHE A 64 -6.03 -2.65 3.64
CA PHE A 64 -6.16 -2.84 2.20
C PHE A 64 -7.28 -3.82 1.85
N ARG A 65 -7.45 -4.89 2.63
CA ARG A 65 -8.59 -5.80 2.45
C ARG A 65 -9.92 -5.12 2.74
N ASP A 66 -9.98 -4.19 3.71
CA ASP A 66 -11.18 -3.39 4.00
C ASP A 66 -11.64 -2.53 2.81
N ILE A 67 -10.73 -2.18 1.91
CA ILE A 67 -11.03 -1.46 0.66
C ILE A 67 -11.07 -2.38 -0.57
N ASN A 68 -11.25 -3.68 -0.36
CA ASN A 68 -11.34 -4.73 -1.39
C ASN A 68 -10.08 -4.91 -2.25
N LEU A 69 -8.90 -4.56 -1.73
CA LEU A 69 -7.64 -4.92 -2.35
C LEU A 69 -7.15 -6.27 -1.81
N MET A 70 -6.66 -7.11 -2.72
CA MET A 70 -5.95 -8.32 -2.32
C MET A 70 -4.59 -7.93 -1.74
N ALA A 71 -4.41 -8.16 -0.44
CA ALA A 71 -3.19 -7.81 0.27
C ALA A 71 -2.81 -8.88 1.29
N VAL A 72 -1.52 -9.20 1.32
CA VAL A 72 -0.95 -10.21 2.22
C VAL A 72 0.38 -9.70 2.78
N ALA A 73 0.60 -9.95 4.07
CA ALA A 73 1.87 -9.68 4.71
C ALA A 73 2.80 -10.89 4.53
N VAL A 74 4.07 -10.63 4.21
CA VAL A 74 5.08 -11.67 3.99
C VAL A 74 6.27 -11.38 4.90
N ASN A 75 6.43 -12.18 5.95
CA ASN A 75 7.54 -12.06 6.90
C ASN A 75 7.91 -13.43 7.48
N GLY A 76 8.95 -13.46 8.33
CA GLY A 76 9.48 -14.70 8.91
C GLY A 76 8.49 -15.48 9.78
N ASN A 77 7.41 -14.85 10.25
CA ASN A 77 6.40 -15.47 11.10
C ASN A 77 5.18 -15.99 10.31
N LEU A 78 4.83 -15.33 9.22
CA LEU A 78 3.63 -15.66 8.42
C LEU A 78 3.93 -16.49 7.16
N TYR A 79 5.18 -16.49 6.69
CA TYR A 79 5.55 -17.24 5.48
C TYR A 79 5.33 -18.74 5.66
N ASN A 80 4.63 -19.35 4.69
CA ASN A 80 4.34 -20.77 4.67
C ASN A 80 4.12 -21.26 3.22
N GLN A 81 3.98 -22.58 3.02
CA GLN A 81 3.80 -23.17 1.69
C GLN A 81 2.52 -22.70 0.97
N HIS A 82 1.46 -22.39 1.72
CA HIS A 82 0.23 -21.88 1.12
C HIS A 82 0.46 -20.48 0.54
N LEU A 83 1.13 -19.60 1.29
CA LEU A 83 1.49 -18.25 0.85
C LEU A 83 2.41 -18.26 -0.36
N HIS A 84 3.30 -19.24 -0.49
CA HIS A 84 4.20 -19.36 -1.63
C HIS A 84 3.47 -19.64 -2.97
N GLN A 85 2.24 -20.13 -2.92
CA GLN A 85 1.42 -20.45 -4.10
C GLN A 85 0.49 -19.30 -4.51
N VAL A 86 0.39 -18.25 -3.68
CA VAL A 86 -0.39 -17.03 -3.93
C VAL A 86 0.44 -16.06 -4.76
#